data_AF-A0A7H8HE01-F1
#
_entry.id   AF-A0A7H8HE01-F1
#
_cell.length_a   1.000
_cell.length_b   1.000
_cell.length_c   1.000
_cell.angle_alpha   90.00
_cell.angle_beta   90.00
_cell.angle_gamma   90.00
#
_symmetry.space_group_name_H-M   'P 1'
#
loop_
_entity.id
_entity.type
_entity.pdbx_description
1 polymer ?
#
loop_
_entity_poly.entity_id
_entity_poly.type
_entity_poly.pdbx_seq_one_letter_code
_entity_poly.pdbx_strand_id
1 'polypeptide(L)'
;MTAVEDDDTLATGAAMTTGNYVILGDDRHPVTIWYDEGTESISLTCSDPRLTDENGEKPGFRVRFNANPASADYHPANFNRLGRYLRQQGKTAPAEAPVHPRHLAQRDRVAAELAEGS
;
A
#
# COMPACT_ATOMS: atom_id res chain seq x y z
N MET A 1 -2.16 47.90 -24.57
CA MET A 1 -1.69 46.84 -25.49
C MET A 1 -0.64 46.06 -24.71
N THR A 2 -1.07 45.05 -23.96
CA THR A 2 -0.97 43.59 -24.29
C THR A 2 0.47 43.10 -24.14
N ALA A 3 0.80 42.05 -23.39
CA ALA A 3 0.07 41.20 -22.45
C ALA A 3 1.15 40.51 -21.57
N VAL A 4 0.71 40.08 -20.39
CA VAL A 4 1.31 39.09 -19.50
C VAL A 4 1.91 37.87 -20.24
N GLU A 5 3.10 37.45 -19.82
CA GLU A 5 3.59 36.09 -20.02
C GLU A 5 3.90 35.52 -18.63
N ASP A 6 2.83 35.01 -18.02
CA ASP A 6 2.86 34.02 -16.95
C ASP A 6 3.50 32.74 -17.53
N ASP A 7 4.78 32.48 -17.23
CA ASP A 7 5.30 31.11 -17.28
C ASP A 7 5.12 30.51 -15.87
N ASP A 8 3.86 30.16 -15.62
CA ASP A 8 3.43 29.24 -14.58
C ASP A 8 4.01 27.87 -14.92
N THR A 9 5.30 27.68 -14.63
CA THR A 9 5.89 26.35 -14.57
C THR A 9 5.32 25.67 -13.32
N LEU A 10 4.12 25.13 -13.47
CA LEU A 10 3.41 24.29 -12.50
C LEU A 10 4.41 23.30 -11.91
N ALA A 11 4.87 23.62 -10.70
CA ALA A 11 5.57 22.71 -9.83
C ALA A 11 4.65 21.51 -9.62
N THR A 12 4.86 20.47 -10.44
CA THR A 12 4.26 19.16 -10.27
C THR A 12 4.51 18.75 -8.83
N GLY A 13 3.42 18.63 -8.07
CA GLY A 13 3.33 18.54 -6.61
C GLY A 13 4.64 18.16 -5.93
N ALA A 14 5.25 19.15 -5.27
CA ALA A 14 6.39 18.95 -4.40
C ALA A 14 6.08 17.79 -3.45
N ALA A 15 6.73 16.65 -3.70
CA ALA A 15 6.61 15.46 -2.89
C ALA A 15 7.03 15.80 -1.45
N MET A 16 6.05 16.11 -0.60
CA MET A 16 6.19 16.26 0.85
C MET A 16 6.57 14.90 1.45
N THR A 17 7.81 14.47 1.23
CA THR A 17 8.27 13.13 1.63
C THR A 17 9.18 13.22 2.83
N THR A 18 8.64 13.71 3.94
CA THR A 18 9.30 13.74 5.26
C THR A 18 9.07 12.43 6.04
N GLY A 19 8.75 11.33 5.36
CA GLY A 19 8.52 10.02 5.98
C GLY A 19 8.78 8.83 5.04
N ASN A 20 8.84 7.62 5.61
CA ASN A 20 9.00 6.35 4.88
C ASN A 20 7.66 5.89 4.26
N TYR A 21 6.98 6.79 3.56
CA TYR A 21 5.73 6.52 2.88
C TYR A 21 5.71 7.15 1.49
N VAL A 22 4.78 6.68 0.66
CA VAL A 22 4.47 7.22 -0.67
C VAL A 22 3.00 7.63 -0.69
N ILE A 23 2.70 8.72 -1.38
CA ILE A 23 1.33 9.13 -1.70
C ILE A 23 0.98 8.57 -3.09
N LEU A 24 -0.17 7.91 -3.19
CA LEU A 24 -0.79 7.45 -4.43
C LEU A 24 -2.13 8.18 -4.59
N GLY A 25 -2.43 8.64 -5.80
CA GLY A 25 -3.68 9.33 -6.11
C GLY A 25 -3.52 10.85 -6.27
N ASP A 26 -4.63 11.56 -6.22
CA ASP A 26 -4.67 13.03 -6.30
C ASP A 26 -4.52 13.68 -4.91
N ASP A 27 -4.30 14.99 -4.90
CA ASP A 27 -4.18 15.78 -3.67
C ASP A 27 -5.49 15.86 -2.86
N ARG A 28 -6.63 15.52 -3.49
CA ARG A 28 -7.95 15.68 -2.87
C ARG A 28 -8.23 14.53 -1.90
N HIS A 29 -7.85 13.30 -2.26
CA HIS A 29 -8.03 12.11 -1.43
C HIS A 29 -6.78 11.20 -1.52
N PRO A 30 -5.65 11.62 -0.92
CA PRO A 30 -4.40 10.90 -1.03
C PRO A 30 -4.48 9.54 -0.35
N VAL A 31 -3.91 8.53 -1.00
CA VAL A 31 -3.70 7.20 -0.43
C VAL A 31 -2.25 7.09 0.02
N THR A 32 -2.04 6.93 1.32
CA THR A 32 -0.71 6.76 1.91
C THR A 32 -0.33 5.30 1.97
N ILE A 33 0.84 4.96 1.44
CA ILE A 33 1.38 3.59 1.39
C ILE A 33 2.74 3.56 2.07
N TRP A 34 2.96 2.62 2.99
CA TRP A 34 4.26 2.44 3.62
C TRP A 34 4.51 0.99 4.01
N TYR A 35 5.78 0.64 4.14
CA TYR A 35 6.24 -0.61 4.71
C TYR A 35 6.59 -0.43 6.19
N ASP A 36 6.07 -1.30 7.03
CA ASP A 36 6.37 -1.40 8.46
C ASP A 36 7.25 -2.63 8.70
N GLU A 37 8.53 -2.40 8.97
CA GLU A 37 9.53 -3.44 9.24
C GLU A 37 9.25 -4.20 10.54
N GLY A 38 8.60 -3.58 11.53
CA GLY A 38 8.31 -4.22 12.81
C GLY A 38 7.19 -5.27 12.73
N THR A 39 6.30 -5.14 11.75
CA THR A 39 5.20 -6.08 11.49
C THR A 39 5.34 -6.83 10.17
N GLU A 40 6.41 -6.56 9.42
CA GLU A 40 6.65 -7.04 8.05
C GLU A 40 5.40 -6.88 7.16
N SER A 41 4.75 -5.73 7.27
CA SER A 41 3.48 -5.47 6.58
C SER A 41 3.50 -4.19 5.78
N ILE A 42 2.78 -4.18 4.67
CA ILE A 42 2.53 -2.96 3.90
C ILE A 42 1.15 -2.43 4.29
N SER A 43 1.11 -1.20 4.77
CA SER A 43 -0.14 -0.49 5.07
C SER A 43 -0.53 0.42 3.92
N LEU A 44 -1.82 0.46 3.62
CA LEU A 44 -2.45 1.38 2.69
C LEU A 44 -3.62 2.06 3.42
N THR A 45 -3.61 3.39 3.47
CA THR A 45 -4.64 4.18 4.16
C THR A 45 -5.15 5.29 3.25
N CYS A 46 -6.46 5.52 3.25
CA CYS A 46 -7.11 6.67 2.63
C CYS A 46 -7.98 7.37 3.67
N SER A 47 -8.05 8.70 3.61
CA SER A 47 -8.86 9.52 4.53
C SER A 47 -10.07 10.16 3.85
N ASP A 48 -10.54 9.59 2.73
CA ASP A 48 -11.70 10.11 1.99
C ASP A 48 -12.97 10.06 2.87
N PRO A 49 -13.63 11.21 3.14
CA PRO A 49 -14.82 11.26 4.00
C PRO A 49 -16.06 10.62 3.37
N ARG A 50 -16.04 10.30 2.06
CA ARG A 50 -17.11 9.56 1.38
C ARG A 50 -17.05 8.06 1.69
N LEU A 51 -15.91 7.58 2.18
CA LEU A 51 -15.73 6.21 2.62
C LEU A 51 -15.91 6.23 4.13
N THR A 52 -17.02 5.69 4.61
CA THR A 52 -17.29 5.60 6.05
C THR A 52 -17.52 4.16 6.44
N ASP A 53 -17.44 3.88 7.74
CA ASP A 53 -17.94 2.63 8.31
C ASP A 53 -19.47 2.50 8.17
N GLU A 54 -20.01 1.37 8.65
CA GLU A 54 -21.44 1.04 8.60
C GLU A 54 -22.34 2.07 9.31
N ASN A 55 -21.79 2.88 10.21
CA ASN A 55 -22.52 3.89 10.97
C ASN A 55 -22.29 5.32 10.44
N GLY A 56 -21.40 5.50 9.45
CA GLY A 56 -21.05 6.82 8.92
C GLY A 56 -20.04 7.59 9.78
N GLU A 57 -19.43 6.96 10.79
CA GLU A 57 -18.73 7.67 11.87
C GLU A 57 -17.23 7.81 11.60
N LYS A 58 -16.59 6.75 11.09
CA LYS A 58 -15.15 6.75 10.83
C LYS A 58 -14.85 6.94 9.34
N PRO A 59 -14.31 8.11 8.92
CA PRO A 59 -13.95 8.34 7.54
C PRO A 59 -12.68 7.57 7.14
N GLY A 60 -12.61 7.25 5.86
CA GLY A 60 -11.48 6.57 5.24
C GLY A 60 -11.50 5.05 5.39
N PHE A 61 -10.38 4.45 5.01
CA PHE A 61 -10.13 3.03 5.21
C PHE A 61 -8.66 2.77 5.43
N ARG A 62 -8.35 1.63 6.04
CA ARG A 62 -7.00 1.11 6.17
C ARG A 62 -6.99 -0.37 5.84
N VAL A 63 -6.08 -0.78 4.98
CA VAL A 63 -5.84 -2.19 4.67
C VAL A 63 -4.36 -2.48 4.91
N ARG A 64 -4.07 -3.67 5.44
CA ARG A 64 -2.72 -4.20 5.58
C ARG A 64 -2.55 -5.40 4.68
N PHE A 65 -1.34 -5.58 4.18
CA PHE A 65 -0.94 -6.73 3.41
C PHE A 65 0.31 -7.32 4.03
N ASN A 66 0.33 -8.64 4.20
CA ASN A 66 1.45 -9.38 4.75
C ASN A 66 1.75 -10.61 3.86
N ALA A 67 3.01 -11.05 3.88
CA ALA A 67 3.46 -12.27 3.22
C ALA A 67 3.41 -13.52 4.11
N ASN A 68 3.26 -13.37 5.43
CA ASN A 68 3.15 -14.46 6.38
C ASN A 68 1.79 -15.19 6.21
N PRO A 69 1.78 -16.49 5.86
CA PRO A 69 0.56 -17.28 5.70
C PRO A 69 -0.32 -17.39 6.94
N ALA A 70 0.27 -17.25 8.14
CA ALA A 70 -0.44 -17.27 9.41
C ALA A 70 -1.10 -15.91 9.75
N SER A 71 -0.79 -14.85 9.01
CA SER A 71 -1.38 -13.53 9.23
C SER A 71 -2.80 -13.45 8.68
N ALA A 72 -3.69 -12.77 9.41
CA ALA A 72 -5.02 -12.41 8.90
C ALA A 72 -4.94 -11.52 7.65
N ASP A 73 -3.84 -10.78 7.50
CA ASP A 73 -3.56 -9.87 6.39
C ASP A 73 -2.83 -10.58 5.23
N TYR A 74 -2.75 -11.92 5.21
CA TYR A 74 -2.01 -12.68 4.21
C TYR A 74 -2.51 -12.42 2.79
N HIS A 75 -1.69 -11.73 2.01
CA HIS A 75 -1.98 -11.36 0.62
C HIS A 75 -0.69 -11.13 -0.19
N PRO A 76 0.12 -12.17 -0.45
CA PRO A 76 1.48 -12.05 -0.99
C PRO A 76 1.51 -11.36 -2.36
N ALA A 77 0.47 -11.53 -3.19
CA ALA A 77 0.38 -10.86 -4.49
C ALA A 77 0.30 -9.32 -4.38
N ASN A 78 -0.50 -8.79 -3.44
CA ASN A 78 -0.61 -7.34 -3.24
C ASN A 78 0.56 -6.81 -2.44
N PHE A 79 1.07 -7.60 -1.48
CA PHE A 79 2.31 -7.32 -0.78
C PHE A 79 3.47 -7.10 -1.77
N ASN A 80 3.70 -8.03 -2.71
CA ASN A 80 4.74 -7.88 -3.73
C ASN A 80 4.47 -6.72 -4.71
N ARG A 81 3.21 -6.47 -5.08
CA ARG A 81 2.85 -5.34 -5.96
C ARG A 81 3.21 -4.01 -5.31
N LEU A 82 2.79 -3.81 -4.06
CA LEU A 82 3.07 -2.58 -3.33
C LEU A 82 4.54 -2.47 -2.92
N GLY A 83 5.19 -3.59 -2.61
CA GLY A 83 6.64 -3.61 -2.35
C GLY A 83 7.43 -3.12 -3.57
N ARG A 84 7.10 -3.60 -4.78
CA ARG A 84 7.71 -3.07 -6.03
C ARG A 84 7.44 -1.58 -6.22
N TYR A 85 6.21 -1.13 -5.95
CA TYR A 85 5.85 0.29 -6.04
C TYR A 85 6.69 1.15 -5.08
N LEU A 86 6.83 0.74 -3.82
CA LEU A 86 7.68 1.44 -2.83
C LEU A 86 9.15 1.51 -3.27
N ARG A 87 9.71 0.41 -3.80
CA ARG A 87 11.09 0.41 -4.34
C ARG A 87 11.27 1.38 -5.50
N GLN A 88 10.30 1.44 -6.42
CA GLN A 88 10.34 2.37 -7.56
C GLN A 88 10.36 3.84 -7.13
N GLN A 89 9.81 4.14 -5.94
CA GLN A 89 9.77 5.47 -5.35
C GLN A 89 10.93 5.74 -4.38
N GLY A 90 11.94 4.85 -4.36
CA GLY A 90 13.11 4.97 -3.50
C GLY A 90 12.82 4.80 -2.00
N LYS A 91 11.71 4.13 -1.64
CA LYS A 91 11.35 3.85 -0.24
C LYS A 91 11.77 2.45 0.19
N THR A 92 11.90 2.28 1.51
CA THR A 92 12.12 0.96 2.10
C THR A 92 10.96 0.04 1.75
N ALA A 93 11.28 -1.19 1.37
CA ALA A 93 10.31 -2.16 0.92
C ALA A 93 10.77 -3.58 1.28
N PRO A 94 9.84 -4.52 1.51
CA PRO A 94 10.18 -5.90 1.81
C PRO A 94 10.79 -6.60 0.59
N ALA A 95 11.39 -7.77 0.82
CA ALA A 95 11.73 -8.71 -0.26
C ALA A 95 10.45 -9.29 -0.89
N GLU A 96 10.56 -9.83 -2.11
CA GLU A 96 9.41 -10.50 -2.74
C GLU A 96 9.16 -11.86 -2.10
N ALA A 97 7.89 -12.12 -1.77
CA ALA A 97 7.44 -13.39 -1.22
C ALA A 97 6.92 -14.32 -2.33
N PRO A 98 7.02 -15.65 -2.17
CA PRO A 98 6.37 -16.57 -3.09
C PRO A 98 4.85 -16.36 -3.12
N VAL A 99 4.28 -16.33 -4.31
CA VAL A 99 2.83 -16.20 -4.49
C VAL A 99 2.27 -17.59 -4.78
N HIS A 100 1.51 -18.12 -3.83
CA HIS A 100 0.81 -19.39 -4.02
C HIS A 100 -0.58 -19.14 -4.65
N PRO A 101 -1.04 -20.01 -5.57
CA PRO A 101 -2.39 -19.93 -6.14
C PRO A 101 -3.45 -19.93 -5.04
N ARG A 102 -4.34 -18.93 -5.09
CA ARG A 102 -5.37 -18.70 -4.07
C ARG A 102 -6.62 -19.57 -4.28
N HIS A 103 -6.44 -20.84 -4.66
CA HIS A 103 -7.56 -21.78 -4.73
C HIS A 103 -8.00 -22.09 -3.30
N LEU A 104 -9.26 -21.75 -2.95
CA LEU A 104 -9.83 -22.04 -1.63
C LEU A 104 -9.65 -23.50 -1.21
N ALA A 105 -9.72 -24.43 -2.18
CA ALA A 105 -9.49 -25.86 -1.96
C ALA A 105 -8.05 -26.24 -1.58
N GLN A 106 -7.07 -25.35 -1.79
CA GLN A 106 -5.65 -25.60 -1.54
C GLN A 106 -5.11 -24.83 -0.34
N ARG A 107 -5.95 -24.04 0.35
CA ARG A 107 -5.54 -23.19 1.47
C ARG A 107 -4.87 -24.00 2.59
N ASP A 108 -5.48 -25.11 2.99
CA ASP A 108 -4.95 -25.96 4.07
C ASP A 108 -3.65 -26.65 3.67
N ARG A 109 -3.54 -27.05 2.41
CA ARG A 109 -2.32 -27.66 1.86
C ARG A 109 -1.17 -26.66 1.83
N VAL A 110 -1.41 -25.45 1.32
CA VAL A 110 -0.37 -24.40 1.25
C VAL A 110 0.04 -23.95 2.66
N ALA A 111 -0.89 -23.88 3.61
CA ALA A 111 -0.58 -23.59 5.00
C ALA A 111 0.31 -24.69 5.64
N ALA A 112 0.03 -25.97 5.35
CA ALA A 112 0.84 -27.09 5.82
C ALA A 112 2.25 -27.09 5.20
N GLU A 113 2.36 -26.92 3.86
CA GLU A 113 3.65 -26.89 3.15
C GLU A 113 4.56 -25.76 3.65
N LEU A 114 4.00 -24.62 4.09
CA LEU A 114 4.78 -23.48 4.60
C LEU A 114 5.14 -23.61 6.08
N ALA A 115 4.45 -24.45 6.86
CA ALA A 115 4.79 -24.71 8.26
C ALA A 115 5.94 -25.73 8.43
N GLU A 116 6.13 -26.63 7.46
CA GLU A 116 7.17 -27.67 7.49
C GLU A 116 8.53 -27.20 6.94
N GLY A 117 8.55 -26.07 6.23
CA GLY A 117 9.75 -25.48 5.62
C GLY A 117 10.46 -24.39 6.43
N SER A 118 10.04 -24.16 7.69
CA SER A 118 10.59 -23.13 8.60
C SER A 118 11.44 -23.70 9.72
#